data_AF-A0A067NQ08-F1
#
_entry.id   AF-A0A067NQ08-F1
#
_cell.length_a   1.000
_cell.length_b   1.000
_cell.length_c   1.000
_cell.angle_alpha   90.00
_cell.angle_beta   90.00
_cell.angle_gamma   90.00
#
_symmetry.space_group_name_H-M   'P 1'
#
loop_
_entity.id
_entity.type
_entity.pdbx_description
1 polymer ?
#
loop_
_entity_poly.entity_id
_entity_poly.type
_entity_poly.pdbx_seq_one_letter_code
_entity_poly.pdbx_strand_id
1 'polypeptide(L)'
;PDAADYSAEQAVDAPDTKAFVAEDDHGEHPANSPEDRVEVKVDSDPSPSARYPFENDTEGGRKTRGQIASYAGVIMAMQFRSHLFSVLICGKYARFIRWDRSCAIVSRRFDYTLYPSILFNFYHRF
;
A
#
# COMPACT_ATOMS: atom_id res chain seq x y z
N PRO A 1 2.28 -68.51 15.31
CA PRO A 1 1.74 -68.10 13.99
C PRO A 1 0.50 -67.20 14.21
N ASP A 2 0.37 -65.99 13.71
CA ASP A 2 1.16 -65.14 12.80
C ASP A 2 0.52 -63.72 12.89
N ALA A 3 1.18 -62.70 12.33
CA ALA A 3 0.83 -61.27 12.25
C ALA A 3 -0.60 -60.97 11.68
N ALA A 4 -1.22 -59.78 11.66
CA ALA A 4 -0.82 -58.36 11.55
C ALA A 4 -2.08 -57.51 11.90
N ASP A 5 -2.01 -56.39 12.63
CA ASP A 5 -1.71 -55.00 12.23
C ASP A 5 -2.91 -54.18 11.64
N TYR A 6 -2.85 -52.88 11.90
CA TYR A 6 -3.61 -51.72 11.40
C TYR A 6 -4.65 -51.06 12.33
N SER A 7 -4.12 -50.13 13.15
CA SER A 7 -4.82 -48.92 13.61
C SER A 7 -4.79 -47.85 12.52
N ALA A 8 -5.91 -47.15 12.30
CA ALA A 8 -5.93 -45.81 11.68
C ALA A 8 -7.20 -45.06 12.09
N GLU A 9 -7.06 -44.06 12.96
CA GLU A 9 -8.11 -43.05 13.21
C GLU A 9 -8.00 -41.95 12.17
N GLN A 10 -9.14 -41.60 11.57
CA GLN A 10 -9.25 -40.68 10.43
C GLN A 10 -9.59 -39.27 10.94
N ALA A 11 -8.62 -38.35 10.91
CA ALA A 11 -8.82 -36.93 11.20
C ALA A 11 -9.11 -36.16 9.89
N VAL A 12 -10.18 -35.37 9.90
CA VAL A 12 -10.67 -34.58 8.77
C VAL A 12 -9.83 -33.31 8.62
N ASP A 13 -9.28 -33.10 7.42
CA ASP A 13 -8.41 -32.00 7.02
C ASP A 13 -9.18 -30.66 6.98
N ALA A 14 -8.81 -29.72 7.85
CA ALA A 14 -9.28 -28.33 7.80
C ALA A 14 -8.25 -27.51 7.01
N PRO A 15 -8.65 -26.71 6.00
CA PRO A 15 -7.69 -25.93 5.24
C PRO A 15 -7.02 -24.87 6.12
N ASP A 16 -5.71 -25.02 6.25
CA ASP A 16 -4.79 -24.16 7.00
C ASP A 16 -4.77 -22.76 6.38
N THR A 17 -5.59 -21.83 6.88
CA THR A 17 -5.51 -20.41 6.54
C THR A 17 -4.24 -19.81 7.14
N LYS A 18 -3.11 -20.01 6.46
CA LYS A 18 -1.90 -19.22 6.70
C LYS A 18 -2.11 -17.82 6.13
N ALA A 19 -1.99 -16.81 6.99
CA ALA A 19 -1.89 -15.43 6.54
C ALA A 19 -0.69 -15.29 5.59
N PHE A 20 -0.85 -14.54 4.50
CA PHE A 20 0.28 -14.17 3.65
C PHE A 20 1.20 -13.24 4.45
N VAL A 21 2.28 -13.79 4.99
CA VAL A 21 3.39 -13.03 5.56
C VAL A 21 4.32 -12.74 4.39
N ALA A 22 4.49 -11.46 4.05
CA ALA A 22 5.60 -11.07 3.20
C ALA A 22 6.89 -11.36 3.98
N GLU A 23 7.74 -12.23 3.45
CA GLU A 23 9.09 -12.42 3.98
C GLU A 23 9.81 -11.07 3.92
N ASP A 24 10.11 -10.49 5.08
CA ASP A 24 11.01 -9.34 5.17
C ASP A 24 12.44 -9.87 5.00
N ASP A 25 12.94 -9.86 3.75
CA ASP A 25 14.36 -10.04 3.46
C ASP A 25 15.13 -8.78 3.88
N HIS A 26 15.24 -8.57 5.19
CA HIS A 26 16.15 -7.60 5.78
C HIS A 26 17.50 -8.27 5.98
N GLY A 27 18.30 -8.33 4.92
CA GLY A 27 19.74 -8.53 5.05
C GLY A 27 20.31 -7.48 6.00
N GLU A 28 21.09 -7.90 6.99
CA GLU A 28 21.78 -7.00 7.92
C GLU A 28 22.71 -6.05 7.16
N HIS A 29 22.29 -4.80 7.01
CA HIS A 29 23.15 -3.72 6.52
C HIS A 29 23.80 -3.00 7.72
N PRO A 30 25.15 -2.86 7.75
CA PRO A 30 25.82 -2.18 8.84
C PRO A 30 25.37 -0.71 8.92
N ALA A 31 25.06 -0.27 10.14
CA ALA A 31 24.28 0.93 10.46
C ALA A 31 24.91 2.30 10.09
N ASN A 32 25.96 2.36 9.27
CA ASN A 32 26.56 3.61 8.81
C ASN A 32 27.21 3.43 7.42
N SER A 33 26.40 3.23 6.37
CA SER A 33 26.86 3.46 5.00
C SER A 33 26.29 4.79 4.49
N PRO A 34 27.08 5.68 3.86
CA PRO A 34 26.64 7.03 3.43
C PRO A 34 25.57 7.03 2.31
N GLU A 35 25.08 5.86 1.95
CA GLU A 35 24.23 5.55 0.79
C GLU A 35 22.75 5.37 1.14
N ASP A 36 22.38 5.48 2.44
CA ASP A 36 20.97 5.44 2.89
C ASP A 36 20.33 6.83 3.08
N ARG A 37 21.08 7.90 2.76
CA ARG A 37 20.49 9.23 2.55
C ARG A 37 20.19 9.41 1.08
N VAL A 38 19.03 8.91 0.65
CA VAL A 38 18.45 9.39 -0.61
C VAL A 38 17.93 10.81 -0.37
N GLU A 39 18.82 11.80 -0.49
CA GLU A 39 18.39 13.18 -0.73
C GLU A 39 17.73 13.23 -2.11
N VAL A 40 16.40 13.05 -2.15
CA VAL A 40 15.62 13.32 -3.36
C VAL A 40 15.54 14.83 -3.53
N LYS A 41 16.58 15.42 -4.11
CA LYS A 41 16.54 16.78 -4.63
C LYS A 41 16.04 16.73 -6.06
N VAL A 42 14.72 16.82 -6.21
CA VAL A 42 14.12 17.17 -7.50
C VAL A 42 13.04 18.22 -7.23
N ASP A 43 13.48 19.47 -7.16
CA ASP A 43 12.65 20.68 -7.20
C ASP A 43 12.11 20.92 -8.62
N SER A 44 11.68 19.86 -9.30
CA SER A 44 10.91 19.97 -10.53
C SER A 44 9.46 19.73 -10.16
N ASP A 45 8.63 20.76 -10.30
CA ASP A 45 7.19 20.62 -10.14
C ASP A 45 6.75 19.44 -11.04
N PRO A 46 6.15 18.37 -10.49
CA PRO A 46 5.89 17.16 -11.26
C PRO A 46 4.93 17.50 -12.40
N SER A 47 5.47 17.62 -13.61
CA SER A 47 4.68 17.87 -14.81
C SER A 47 3.90 16.60 -15.13
N PRO A 48 2.58 16.68 -15.32
CA PRO A 48 1.81 15.56 -15.85
C PRO A 48 2.40 15.11 -17.19
N SER A 49 2.49 13.81 -17.40
CA SER A 49 2.79 13.28 -18.72
C SER A 49 1.63 13.60 -19.66
N ALA A 50 1.90 13.93 -20.92
CA ALA A 50 0.85 14.12 -21.93
C ALA A 50 -0.04 12.87 -22.08
N ARG A 51 0.52 11.68 -21.82
CA ARG A 51 -0.21 10.40 -21.86
C ARG A 51 -1.01 10.12 -20.57
N TYR A 52 -0.53 10.63 -19.44
CA TYR A 52 -1.11 10.38 -18.12
C TYR A 52 -1.27 11.71 -17.36
N PRO A 53 -2.30 12.51 -17.69
CA PRO A 53 -2.47 13.85 -17.13
C PRO A 53 -2.78 13.86 -15.62
N PHE A 54 -3.17 12.71 -15.06
CA PHE A 54 -3.56 12.59 -13.65
C PHE A 54 -2.56 11.78 -12.81
N GLU A 55 -1.64 11.07 -13.45
CA GLU A 55 -0.76 10.07 -12.83
C GLU A 55 0.71 10.38 -13.16
N ASN A 56 1.57 10.27 -12.15
CA ASN A 56 3.00 10.37 -12.36
C ASN A 56 3.51 9.01 -12.86
N ASP A 57 3.91 8.96 -14.14
CA ASP A 57 4.40 7.76 -14.84
C ASP A 57 5.94 7.62 -14.80
N THR A 58 6.61 8.38 -13.94
CA THR A 58 8.02 8.09 -13.62
C THR A 58 8.14 6.73 -12.93
N GLU A 59 9.33 6.12 -12.98
CA GLU A 59 9.60 4.85 -12.29
C GLU A 59 9.30 4.94 -10.78
N GLY A 60 9.72 6.04 -10.14
CA GLY A 60 9.41 6.33 -8.74
C GLY A 60 7.90 6.44 -8.51
N GLY A 61 7.18 7.17 -9.37
CA GLY A 61 5.72 7.29 -9.30
C GLY A 61 4.99 5.95 -9.40
N ARG A 62 5.45 5.05 -10.27
CA ARG A 62 4.93 3.68 -10.41
C ARG A 62 5.21 2.83 -9.18
N LYS A 63 6.45 2.86 -8.67
CA LYS A 63 6.85 2.14 -7.44
C LYS A 63 6.04 2.59 -6.22
N THR A 64 5.95 3.90 -5.97
CA THR A 64 5.17 4.46 -4.85
C THR A 64 3.70 4.05 -4.93
N ARG A 65 3.08 4.11 -6.11
CA ARG A 65 1.67 3.71 -6.28
C ARG A 65 1.45 2.21 -6.10
N GLY A 66 2.39 1.38 -6.54
CA GLY A 66 2.36 -0.06 -6.27
C GLY A 66 2.40 -0.37 -4.77
N GLN A 67 3.27 0.32 -4.04
CA GLN A 67 3.40 0.16 -2.59
C GLN A 67 2.14 0.57 -1.83
N ILE A 68 1.59 1.77 -2.09
CA ILE A 68 0.35 2.21 -1.43
C ILE A 68 -0.84 1.30 -1.78
N ALA A 69 -0.88 0.76 -3.00
CA ALA A 69 -1.92 -0.18 -3.42
C ALA A 69 -1.79 -1.52 -2.69
N SER A 70 -0.56 -2.00 -2.49
CA SER A 70 -0.29 -3.21 -1.70
C SER A 70 -0.80 -3.05 -0.26
N TYR A 71 -0.49 -1.93 0.39
CA TYR A 71 -0.97 -1.65 1.75
C TYR A 71 -2.49 -1.57 1.83
N ALA A 72 -3.14 -0.86 0.89
CA ALA A 72 -4.59 -0.80 0.82
C ALA A 72 -5.20 -2.20 0.63
N GLY A 73 -4.61 -3.02 -0.25
CA GLY A 73 -5.02 -4.39 -0.51
C GLY A 73 -4.96 -5.28 0.74
N VAL A 74 -3.87 -5.20 1.50
CA VAL A 74 -3.70 -5.94 2.77
C VAL A 74 -4.76 -5.50 3.79
N ILE A 75 -4.96 -4.18 3.98
CA ILE A 75 -5.99 -3.66 4.91
C ILE A 75 -7.39 -4.15 4.53
N MET A 76 -7.73 -4.13 3.24
CA MET A 76 -9.04 -4.58 2.73
C MET A 76 -9.19 -6.10 2.71
N ALA A 77 -8.10 -6.87 2.73
CA ALA A 77 -8.14 -8.32 2.86
C ALA A 77 -8.34 -8.76 4.31
N MET A 78 -7.75 -8.04 5.26
CA MET A 78 -7.85 -8.34 6.69
C MET A 78 -9.18 -7.92 7.32
N GLN A 79 -9.93 -7.03 6.67
CA GLN A 79 -11.17 -6.47 7.23
C GLN A 79 -12.28 -6.52 6.20
N PHE A 80 -13.51 -6.86 6.62
CA PHE A 80 -14.71 -6.87 5.77
C PHE A 80 -15.15 -5.45 5.39
N ARG A 81 -14.32 -4.73 4.64
CA ARG A 81 -14.60 -3.38 4.15
C ARG A 81 -14.81 -3.37 2.64
N SER A 82 -15.86 -2.70 2.21
CA SER A 82 -16.14 -2.44 0.78
C SER A 82 -15.20 -1.38 0.20
N HIS A 83 -14.76 -0.43 1.02
CA HIS A 83 -13.89 0.67 0.60
C HIS A 83 -12.90 1.08 1.69
N LEU A 84 -11.79 1.66 1.27
CA LEU A 84 -10.80 2.28 2.14
C LEU A 84 -10.51 3.71 1.66
N PHE A 85 -10.45 4.66 2.59
CA PHE A 85 -9.99 6.01 2.30
C PHE A 85 -8.55 6.18 2.78
N SER A 86 -7.71 6.80 1.95
CA SER A 86 -6.36 7.20 2.33
C SER A 86 -6.03 8.57 1.78
N VAL A 87 -5.11 9.28 2.45
CA VAL A 87 -4.58 10.57 1.98
C VAL A 87 -3.13 10.39 1.60
N LEU A 88 -2.77 10.78 0.38
CA LEU A 88 -1.39 10.81 -0.08
C LEU A 88 -0.85 12.24 0.06
N ILE A 89 0.23 12.39 0.81
CA ILE A 89 0.94 13.66 1.01
C ILE A 89 2.23 13.64 0.19
N CYS A 90 2.46 14.69 -0.60
CA CYS A 90 3.64 14.87 -1.43
C CYS A 90 4.12 16.32 -1.30
N GLY A 91 5.10 16.55 -0.43
CA GLY A 91 5.50 17.90 -0.04
C GLY A 91 4.30 18.67 0.53
N LYS A 92 4.03 19.87 0.01
CA LYS A 92 2.87 20.70 0.40
C LYS A 92 1.53 20.31 -0.23
N TYR A 93 1.52 19.28 -1.11
CA TYR A 93 0.31 18.86 -1.82
C TYR A 93 -0.27 17.59 -1.22
N ALA A 94 -1.60 17.50 -1.24
CA ALA A 94 -2.36 16.32 -0.82
C ALA A 94 -3.27 15.81 -1.95
N ARG A 95 -3.56 14.51 -1.92
CA ARG A 95 -4.59 13.85 -2.72
C ARG A 95 -5.40 12.92 -1.85
N PHE A 96 -6.71 12.91 -2.04
CA PHE A 96 -7.60 11.89 -1.46
C PHE A 96 -7.66 10.69 -2.39
N ILE A 97 -7.64 9.51 -1.80
CA ILE A 97 -7.76 8.24 -2.50
C ILE A 97 -8.89 7.44 -1.86
N ARG A 98 -9.84 7.01 -2.68
CA ARG A 98 -10.83 5.99 -2.32
C ARG A 98 -10.47 4.70 -3.04
N TRP A 99 -10.14 3.67 -2.28
CA TRP A 99 -9.90 2.32 -2.76
C TRP A 99 -11.21 1.53 -2.78
N ASP A 100 -11.38 0.77 -3.84
CA ASP A 100 -12.39 -0.27 -4.03
C ASP A 100 -11.68 -1.59 -4.32
N ARG A 101 -12.39 -2.72 -4.35
CA ARG A 101 -11.82 -4.07 -4.54
C ARG A 101 -11.04 -4.23 -5.86
N SER A 102 -11.31 -3.41 -6.85
CA SER A 102 -10.69 -3.51 -8.18
C SER A 102 -10.11 -2.19 -8.70
N CYS A 103 -10.24 -1.09 -7.97
CA CYS A 103 -9.81 0.21 -8.46
C CYS A 103 -9.49 1.21 -7.34
N ALA A 104 -8.93 2.35 -7.73
CA ALA A 104 -8.73 3.50 -6.86
C ALA A 104 -9.20 4.76 -7.57
N ILE A 105 -9.98 5.59 -6.88
CA ILE A 105 -10.40 6.91 -7.34
C ILE A 105 -9.55 7.95 -6.61
N VAL A 106 -8.85 8.80 -7.36
CA VAL A 106 -7.91 9.78 -6.83
C VAL A 106 -8.37 11.20 -7.13
N SER A 107 -8.35 12.09 -6.14
CA SER A 107 -8.67 13.50 -6.35
C SER A 107 -7.59 14.23 -7.15
N ARG A 108 -7.91 15.43 -7.64
CA ARG A 108 -6.87 16.39 -8.04
C ARG A 108 -5.98 16.72 -6.82
N ARG A 109 -4.71 17.02 -7.07
CA ARG A 109 -3.82 17.54 -6.03
C ARG A 109 -4.31 18.90 -5.55
N PHE A 110 -4.20 19.16 -4.25
CA PHE A 110 -4.44 20.48 -3.68
C PHE A 110 -3.35 20.82 -2.67
N ASP A 111 -3.04 22.10 -2.50
CA ASP A 111 -2.08 22.56 -1.51
C ASP A 111 -2.75 22.62 -0.14
N TYR A 112 -2.44 21.67 0.75
CA TYR A 112 -3.08 21.59 2.06
C TYR A 112 -2.55 22.63 3.05
N THR A 113 -1.42 23.27 2.73
CA THR A 113 -0.86 24.37 3.54
C THR A 113 -1.64 25.67 3.31
N LEU A 114 -2.15 25.87 2.09
CA LEU A 114 -3.01 26.98 1.74
C LEU A 114 -4.49 26.72 2.07
N TYR A 115 -4.95 25.47 1.91
CA TYR A 115 -6.34 25.08 2.13
C TYR A 115 -6.49 23.94 3.15
N PRO A 116 -6.09 24.14 4.42
CA PRO A 116 -6.10 23.10 5.44
C PRO A 116 -7.51 22.61 5.79
N SER A 117 -8.52 23.47 5.61
CA SER A 117 -9.92 23.12 5.85
C SER A 117 -10.40 21.97 4.97
N ILE A 118 -9.88 21.81 3.75
CA ILE A 118 -10.25 20.70 2.85
C ILE A 118 -9.82 19.37 3.47
N LEU A 119 -8.57 19.29 3.95
CA LEU A 119 -8.03 18.09 4.59
C LEU A 119 -8.74 17.79 5.92
N PHE A 120 -8.95 18.81 6.74
CA PHE A 120 -9.66 18.68 8.00
C PHE A 120 -11.10 18.17 7.80
N ASN A 121 -11.85 18.76 6.88
CA ASN A 121 -13.23 18.37 6.60
C ASN A 121 -13.34 16.92 6.11
N PHE A 122 -12.33 16.45 5.36
CA PHE A 122 -12.28 15.05 4.92
C PHE A 122 -12.20 14.10 6.11
N TYR A 123 -11.21 14.26 6.99
CA TYR A 123 -11.05 13.41 8.18
C TYR A 123 -12.18 13.54 9.21
N HIS A 124 -12.82 14.71 9.29
CA HIS A 124 -13.98 14.88 10.15
C HIS A 124 -15.21 14.10 9.63
N ARG A 125 -15.30 13.89 8.31
CA ARG A 125 -16.47 13.26 7.67
C ARG A 125 -16.32 11.75 7.44
N PHE A 126 -15.11 11.28 7.17
CA PHE A 126 -14.80 9.91 6.74
C PHE A 126 -13.79 9.26 7.68
#